data_AF-A0A7X6T398-F1
#
_entry.id   AF-A0A7X6T398-F1
#
_cell.length_a   1.000
_cell.length_b   1.000
_cell.length_c   1.000
_cell.angle_alpha   90.00
_cell.angle_beta   90.00
_cell.angle_gamma   90.00
#
_symmetry.space_group_name_H-M   'P 1'
#
loop_
_entity.id
_entity.type
_entity.pdbx_description
1 polymer ?
#
loop_
_entity_poly.entity_id
_entity_poly.type
_entity_poly.pdbx_seq_one_letter_code
_entity_poly.pdbx_strand_id
1 'polypeptide(L)'
;MDYLEGFLVGPVWSDTDYRTRRHFNAHVLLAAFMAAVFVLLTLFPHYYQKLVRVDWPLSWILLLVLTLLTPALSILYRRLPLYVRPLLLIIYAAKYLLLFYVLVQYFLPLVTFEKESVLALLYERVDDHIGTALEVIAESGGILVTVAGVVAGGLWVLGEGLLIVVVLVLVPLLAITLYKLLQYGLDRLVKGILDRQLDGIDYYVPLTPPEPDLTPQSPDRLPEDLLFPSPPPEEVMRPAPRPSPLPPEDRLPVPVTRSQEIVREPARRIPLKDKLPKEKVAPPKERVRKKTSLDERMRVVKGKTKDLLFRSGRQAKRAGLAIKGWSLAFWALLVKTARRSKEGIARLFDRGKKEKDKRHDMRQVKIKTLPRDPEDTSDTEEP
;
A
#
# COMPACT_ATOMS: atom_id res chain seq x y z
N MET A 1 14.77 5.28 -12.60
CA MET A 1 13.79 5.81 -13.58
C MET A 1 12.55 4.93 -13.60
N ASP A 2 12.73 3.63 -13.82
CA ASP A 2 11.72 2.57 -13.95
C ASP A 2 10.62 2.58 -12.87
N TYR A 3 10.98 2.92 -11.64
CA TYR A 3 10.05 3.06 -10.53
C TYR A 3 9.02 4.17 -10.75
N LEU A 4 9.48 5.38 -11.12
CA LEU A 4 8.60 6.51 -11.38
C LEU A 4 7.75 6.27 -12.62
N GLU A 5 8.31 5.60 -13.63
CA GLU A 5 7.60 5.22 -14.85
C GLU A 5 6.41 4.32 -14.53
N GLY A 6 6.62 3.22 -13.81
CA GLY A 6 5.50 2.34 -13.45
C GLY A 6 4.49 2.99 -12.50
N PHE A 7 4.93 3.92 -11.64
CA PHE A 7 4.04 4.66 -10.74
C PHE A 7 3.11 5.62 -11.49
N LEU A 8 3.67 6.36 -12.46
CA LEU A 8 2.97 7.39 -13.21
C LEU A 8 2.19 6.84 -14.40
N VAL A 9 2.78 5.95 -15.19
CA VAL A 9 2.18 5.37 -16.40
C VAL A 9 1.16 4.29 -16.03
N GLY A 10 1.48 3.45 -15.04
CA GLY A 10 0.62 2.36 -14.58
C GLY A 10 1.00 0.99 -15.16
N PRO A 11 0.45 -0.09 -14.58
CA PRO A 11 0.93 -1.47 -14.80
C PRO A 11 0.49 -2.10 -16.13
N VAL A 12 -0.44 -1.49 -16.88
CA VAL A 12 -0.93 -2.05 -18.15
C VAL A 12 0.05 -1.80 -19.28
N TRP A 13 0.74 -0.66 -19.23
CA TRP A 13 1.60 -0.16 -20.30
C TRP A 13 3.09 -0.16 -19.95
N SER A 14 3.43 -0.21 -18.67
CA SER A 14 4.81 -0.32 -18.20
C SER A 14 5.25 -1.79 -18.25
N ASP A 15 6.34 -2.05 -18.97
CA ASP A 15 7.00 -3.37 -19.07
C ASP A 15 7.98 -3.62 -17.92
N THR A 16 8.07 -2.69 -16.96
CA THR A 16 9.00 -2.79 -15.85
C THR A 16 8.46 -3.71 -14.76
N ASP A 17 9.37 -4.09 -13.86
CA ASP A 17 9.13 -4.93 -12.67
C ASP A 17 8.07 -4.38 -11.69
N TYR A 18 7.40 -3.29 -12.06
CA TYR A 18 6.27 -2.69 -11.36
C TYR A 18 5.11 -3.67 -11.09
N ARG A 19 5.07 -4.78 -11.81
CA ARG A 19 4.06 -5.83 -11.64
C ARG A 19 4.32 -6.70 -10.40
N THR A 20 5.57 -6.83 -9.95
CA THR A 20 5.96 -7.77 -8.88
C THR A 20 5.95 -7.14 -7.49
N ARG A 21 6.16 -5.82 -7.36
CA ARG A 21 6.20 -5.13 -6.07
C ARG A 21 4.97 -4.26 -5.81
N ARG A 22 4.41 -4.33 -4.60
CA ARG A 22 3.31 -3.44 -4.17
C ARG A 22 3.89 -2.06 -3.82
N HIS A 23 3.61 -1.07 -4.66
CA HIS A 23 4.09 0.30 -4.47
C HIS A 23 3.19 1.17 -3.60
N PHE A 24 2.59 0.59 -2.56
CA PHE A 24 1.65 1.30 -1.69
C PHE A 24 2.28 2.55 -1.05
N ASN A 25 3.55 2.45 -0.64
CA ASN A 25 4.26 3.54 0.05
C ASN A 25 4.37 4.83 -0.78
N ALA A 26 4.55 4.75 -2.10
CA ALA A 26 4.58 5.96 -2.94
C ALA A 26 3.21 6.66 -3.02
N HIS A 27 2.11 5.89 -2.97
CA HIS A 27 0.77 6.48 -2.95
C HIS A 27 0.50 7.15 -1.62
N VAL A 28 0.92 6.52 -0.51
CA VAL A 28 0.84 7.12 0.83
C VAL A 28 1.68 8.39 0.91
N LEU A 29 2.92 8.38 0.39
CA LEU A 29 3.79 9.55 0.38
C LEU A 29 3.21 10.69 -0.47
N LEU A 30 2.68 10.39 -1.65
CA LEU A 30 2.01 11.40 -2.49
C LEU A 30 0.75 11.94 -1.82
N ALA A 31 -0.06 11.09 -1.20
CA ALA A 31 -1.26 11.50 -0.46
C ALA A 31 -0.90 12.37 0.75
N ALA A 32 0.13 11.99 1.51
CA ALA A 32 0.65 12.78 2.63
C ALA A 32 1.19 14.13 2.17
N PHE A 33 1.88 14.18 1.02
CA PHE A 33 2.32 15.44 0.41
C PHE A 33 1.13 16.32 0.01
N MET A 34 0.12 15.76 -0.66
CA MET A 34 -1.12 16.50 -0.99
C MET A 34 -1.83 17.01 0.27
N ALA A 35 -1.91 16.20 1.32
CA ALA A 35 -2.49 16.59 2.61
C ALA A 35 -1.71 17.75 3.26
N ALA A 36 -0.37 17.70 3.25
CA ALA A 36 0.47 18.76 3.78
C ALA A 36 0.27 20.09 3.01
N VAL A 37 0.23 20.03 1.67
CA VAL A 37 -0.05 21.22 0.84
C VAL A 37 -1.49 21.71 1.07
N PHE A 38 -2.46 20.81 1.23
CA PHE A 38 -3.84 21.19 1.56
C PHE A 38 -3.89 21.97 2.88
N VAL A 39 -3.27 21.47 3.95
CA VAL A 39 -3.18 22.18 5.24
C VAL A 39 -2.50 23.53 5.09
N LEU A 40 -1.41 23.60 4.32
CA LEU A 40 -0.74 24.87 4.03
C LEU A 40 -1.69 25.88 3.38
N LEU A 41 -2.47 25.45 2.39
CA LEU A 41 -3.45 26.29 1.71
C LEU A 41 -4.60 26.72 2.64
N THR A 42 -5.02 25.84 3.54
CA THR A 42 -6.04 26.13 4.55
C THR A 42 -5.57 27.17 5.56
N LEU A 43 -4.34 27.04 6.07
CA LEU A 43 -3.76 27.99 7.04
C LEU A 43 -3.42 29.34 6.38
N PHE A 44 -2.97 29.31 5.13
CA PHE A 44 -2.49 30.49 4.41
C PHE A 44 -3.21 30.66 3.07
N PRO A 45 -4.47 31.14 3.07
CA PRO A 45 -5.29 31.25 1.87
C PRO A 45 -4.70 32.19 0.81
N HIS A 46 -3.79 33.10 1.16
CA HIS A 46 -3.09 33.94 0.17
C HIS A 46 -2.24 33.12 -0.82
N TYR A 47 -1.78 31.92 -0.46
CA TYR A 47 -1.07 31.04 -1.40
C TYR A 47 -2.01 30.31 -2.36
N TYR A 48 -3.31 30.27 -2.09
CA TYR A 48 -4.29 29.58 -2.95
C TYR A 48 -4.25 30.12 -4.38
N GLN A 49 -4.31 31.44 -4.56
CA GLN A 49 -4.27 32.08 -5.88
C GLN A 49 -2.91 31.91 -6.58
N LYS A 50 -1.82 31.70 -5.83
CA LYS A 50 -0.47 31.51 -6.38
C LYS A 50 -0.24 30.06 -6.83
N LEU A 51 -0.70 29.09 -6.06
CA LEU A 51 -0.56 27.66 -6.36
C LEU A 51 -1.63 27.19 -7.35
N VAL A 52 -2.89 27.49 -7.10
CA VAL A 52 -4.03 27.01 -7.89
C VAL A 52 -4.35 28.03 -8.98
N ARG A 53 -3.63 27.91 -10.10
CA ARG A 53 -3.75 28.86 -11.23
C ARG A 53 -4.89 28.53 -12.21
N VAL A 54 -5.43 27.31 -12.14
CA VAL A 54 -6.45 26.83 -13.08
C VAL A 54 -7.78 26.81 -12.36
N ASP A 55 -8.75 27.61 -12.78
CA ASP A 55 -10.04 27.73 -12.11
C ASP A 55 -10.94 26.49 -12.22
N TRP A 56 -11.93 26.41 -11.34
CA TRP A 56 -13.03 25.47 -11.48
C TRP A 56 -14.04 25.99 -12.53
N PRO A 57 -14.56 25.18 -13.47
CA PRO A 57 -14.40 23.72 -13.63
C PRO A 57 -13.27 23.29 -14.59
N LEU A 58 -12.42 24.22 -15.04
CA LEU A 58 -11.40 23.96 -16.04
C LEU A 58 -10.38 22.89 -15.60
N SER A 59 -9.99 22.89 -14.32
CA SER A 59 -9.11 21.87 -13.74
C SER A 59 -9.65 20.44 -13.93
N TRP A 60 -10.95 20.25 -13.74
CA TRP A 60 -11.64 18.98 -13.90
C TRP A 60 -11.74 18.56 -15.38
N ILE A 61 -12.05 19.51 -16.28
CA ILE A 61 -12.10 19.25 -17.72
C ILE A 61 -10.72 18.84 -18.23
N LEU A 62 -9.66 19.55 -17.84
CA LEU A 62 -8.28 19.23 -18.22
C LEU A 62 -7.85 17.85 -17.69
N LEU A 63 -8.22 17.51 -16.44
CA LEU A 63 -7.97 16.19 -15.88
C LEU A 63 -8.65 15.10 -16.70
N LEU A 64 -9.91 15.31 -17.11
CA LEU A 64 -10.68 14.35 -17.89
C LEU A 64 -10.08 14.15 -19.28
N VAL A 65 -9.78 15.24 -19.99
CA VAL A 65 -9.11 15.20 -21.30
C VAL A 65 -7.76 14.48 -21.20
N LEU A 66 -6.92 14.82 -20.23
CA LEU A 66 -5.62 14.18 -20.04
C LEU A 66 -5.75 12.68 -19.71
N THR A 67 -6.78 12.30 -18.97
CA THR A 67 -7.09 10.89 -18.65
C THR A 67 -7.55 10.12 -19.89
N LEU A 68 -8.31 10.75 -20.79
CA LEU A 68 -8.71 10.14 -22.07
C LEU A 68 -7.52 10.03 -23.05
N LEU A 69 -6.59 10.98 -23.04
CA LEU A 69 -5.38 10.95 -23.88
C LEU A 69 -4.32 9.97 -23.36
N THR A 70 -4.36 9.63 -22.06
CA THR A 70 -3.39 8.75 -21.39
C THR A 70 -3.06 7.46 -22.15
N PRO A 71 -4.01 6.63 -22.62
CA PRO A 71 -3.68 5.40 -23.35
C PRO A 71 -2.91 5.67 -24.65
N ALA A 72 -3.26 6.73 -25.38
CA ALA A 72 -2.55 7.11 -26.60
C ALA A 72 -1.11 7.55 -26.29
N LEU A 73 -0.94 8.36 -25.24
CA LEU A 73 0.39 8.76 -24.74
C LEU A 73 1.21 7.55 -24.29
N SER A 74 0.58 6.55 -23.66
CA SER A 74 1.25 5.32 -23.22
C SER A 74 1.74 4.45 -24.39
N ILE A 75 1.02 4.42 -25.51
CA ILE A 75 1.48 3.75 -26.74
C ILE A 75 2.68 4.51 -27.33
N LEU A 76 2.60 5.84 -27.40
CA LEU A 76 3.68 6.68 -27.92
C LEU A 76 4.95 6.61 -27.05
N TYR A 77 4.76 6.55 -25.74
CA TYR A 77 5.83 6.48 -24.74
C TYR A 77 6.83 5.35 -25.02
N ARG A 78 6.36 4.18 -25.46
CA ARG A 78 7.22 3.02 -25.78
C ARG A 78 8.07 3.22 -27.03
N ARG A 79 7.65 4.10 -27.95
CA ARG A 79 8.37 4.39 -29.19
C ARG A 79 9.36 5.55 -29.05
N LEU A 80 9.30 6.28 -27.94
CA LEU A 80 10.12 7.47 -27.75
C LEU A 80 11.52 7.16 -27.22
N PRO A 81 12.54 7.90 -27.68
CA PRO A 81 13.91 7.75 -27.22
C PRO A 81 14.04 8.20 -25.75
N LEU A 82 15.05 7.67 -25.06
CA LEU A 82 15.21 7.80 -23.61
C LEU A 82 15.18 9.26 -23.11
N TYR A 83 15.71 10.21 -23.89
CA TYR A 83 15.76 11.63 -23.52
C TYR A 83 14.41 12.37 -23.59
N VAL A 84 13.42 11.88 -24.34
CA VAL A 84 12.07 12.49 -24.39
C VAL A 84 11.16 11.92 -23.31
N ARG A 85 11.46 10.73 -22.77
CA ARG A 85 10.64 10.06 -21.75
C ARG A 85 10.40 10.92 -20.49
N PRO A 86 11.40 11.66 -19.93
CA PRO A 86 11.17 12.54 -18.78
C PRO A 86 10.11 13.61 -19.04
N LEU A 87 10.02 14.15 -20.26
CA LEU A 87 9.01 15.15 -20.63
C LEU A 87 7.60 14.56 -20.54
N LEU A 88 7.42 13.32 -21.00
CA LEU A 88 6.15 12.60 -20.84
C LEU A 88 5.85 12.30 -19.37
N LEU A 89 6.85 11.96 -18.56
CA LEU A 89 6.66 11.78 -17.12
C LEU A 89 6.16 13.06 -16.44
N ILE A 90 6.62 14.23 -16.86
CA ILE A 90 6.09 15.52 -16.37
C ILE A 90 4.60 15.66 -16.71
N ILE A 91 4.20 15.30 -17.93
CA ILE A 91 2.78 15.29 -18.34
C ILE A 91 1.96 14.33 -17.45
N TYR A 92 2.49 13.14 -17.15
CA TYR A 92 1.84 12.22 -16.22
C TYR A 92 1.82 12.74 -14.78
N ALA A 93 2.84 13.47 -14.33
CA ALA A 93 2.84 14.12 -13.01
C ALA A 93 1.79 15.23 -12.95
N ALA A 94 1.61 15.99 -14.04
CA ALA A 94 0.61 17.04 -14.15
C ALA A 94 -0.82 16.51 -13.96
N LYS A 95 -1.11 15.24 -14.29
CA LYS A 95 -2.43 14.63 -14.00
C LYS A 95 -2.72 14.52 -12.50
N TYR A 96 -1.71 14.20 -11.69
CA TYR A 96 -1.86 14.12 -10.22
C TYR A 96 -1.93 15.51 -9.62
N LEU A 97 -1.25 16.49 -10.22
CA LEU A 97 -1.39 17.89 -9.86
C LEU A 97 -2.81 18.41 -10.15
N LEU A 98 -3.36 18.09 -11.32
CA LEU A 98 -4.75 18.44 -11.67
C LEU A 98 -5.76 17.72 -10.75
N LEU A 99 -5.52 16.45 -10.42
CA LEU A 99 -6.32 15.73 -9.42
C LEU A 99 -6.28 16.45 -8.07
N PHE A 100 -5.10 16.91 -7.63
CA PHE A 100 -4.97 17.72 -6.42
C PHE A 100 -5.74 19.03 -6.52
N TYR A 101 -5.69 19.73 -7.66
CA TYR A 101 -6.45 20.98 -7.85
C TYR A 101 -7.95 20.75 -7.73
N VAL A 102 -8.47 19.68 -8.33
CA VAL A 102 -9.87 19.28 -8.20
C VAL A 102 -10.22 19.01 -6.73
N LEU A 103 -9.35 18.32 -5.99
CA LEU A 103 -9.56 18.08 -4.56
C LEU A 103 -9.61 19.38 -3.77
N VAL A 104 -8.63 20.26 -3.95
CA VAL A 104 -8.57 21.53 -3.23
C VAL A 104 -9.80 22.37 -3.56
N GLN A 105 -10.14 22.57 -4.83
CA GLN A 105 -11.28 23.37 -5.25
C GLN A 105 -12.61 22.81 -4.76
N TYR A 106 -12.72 21.49 -4.67
CA TYR A 106 -13.91 20.84 -4.13
C TYR A 106 -13.98 20.97 -2.62
N PHE A 107 -12.92 20.63 -1.88
CA PHE A 107 -12.93 20.54 -0.41
C PHE A 107 -12.71 21.86 0.33
N LEU A 108 -11.87 22.75 -0.20
CA LEU A 108 -11.56 24.03 0.44
C LEU A 108 -12.81 24.88 0.75
N PRO A 109 -13.84 25.00 -0.11
CA PRO A 109 -15.06 25.71 0.24
C PRO A 109 -15.94 25.02 1.29
N LEU A 110 -15.82 23.69 1.50
CA LEU A 110 -16.49 23.01 2.63
C LEU A 110 -15.78 23.26 3.96
N VAL A 111 -14.53 23.71 3.89
CA VAL A 111 -13.67 23.96 5.04
C VAL A 111 -13.71 25.46 5.31
N THR A 112 -14.87 25.96 5.74
CA THR A 112 -15.04 27.35 6.17
C THR A 112 -14.41 27.53 7.56
N PHE A 113 -13.12 27.86 7.61
CA PHE A 113 -12.47 28.25 8.86
C PHE A 113 -12.49 29.76 9.00
N GLU A 114 -13.24 30.24 10.00
CA GLU A 114 -12.94 31.53 10.60
C GLU A 114 -11.61 31.38 11.34
N LYS A 115 -10.58 32.12 10.95
CA LYS A 115 -9.21 31.92 11.48
C LYS A 115 -9.13 32.11 12.99
N GLU A 116 -9.98 32.96 13.55
CA GLU A 116 -10.09 33.22 14.98
C GLU A 116 -10.75 32.04 15.71
N SER A 117 -11.55 31.22 15.02
CA SER A 117 -12.30 30.13 15.62
C SER A 117 -11.50 28.84 15.79
N VAL A 118 -10.41 28.60 15.07
CA VAL A 118 -9.71 27.29 15.16
C VAL A 118 -9.06 27.10 16.54
N LEU A 119 -8.34 28.11 17.04
CA LEU A 119 -7.77 28.04 18.39
C LEU A 119 -8.88 28.07 19.44
N ALA A 120 -9.89 28.90 19.27
CA ALA A 120 -11.03 28.96 20.19
C ALA A 120 -11.76 27.61 20.27
N LEU A 121 -12.08 26.99 19.13
CA LEU A 121 -12.65 25.65 19.03
C LEU A 121 -11.75 24.60 19.65
N LEU A 122 -10.44 24.68 19.45
CA LEU A 122 -9.51 23.74 20.06
C LEU A 122 -9.50 23.89 21.59
N TYR A 123 -9.48 25.13 22.10
CA TYR A 123 -9.55 25.40 23.53
C TYR A 123 -10.88 24.96 24.13
N GLU A 124 -12.00 25.32 23.52
CA GLU A 124 -13.34 24.90 23.93
C GLU A 124 -13.45 23.36 23.95
N ARG A 125 -12.92 22.70 22.91
CA ARG A 125 -12.89 21.23 22.84
C ARG A 125 -12.04 20.60 23.95
N VAL A 126 -10.87 21.19 24.24
CA VAL A 126 -10.00 20.72 25.32
C VAL A 126 -10.65 20.93 26.68
N ASP A 127 -11.29 22.08 26.89
CA ASP A 127 -11.97 22.43 28.13
C ASP A 127 -13.19 21.51 28.38
N ASP A 128 -14.00 21.24 27.34
CA ASP A 128 -15.09 20.26 27.38
C ASP A 128 -14.63 18.85 27.79
N HIS A 129 -13.50 18.40 27.22
CA HIS A 129 -12.94 17.08 27.54
C HIS A 129 -12.35 17.02 28.95
N ILE A 130 -11.70 18.09 29.40
CA ILE A 130 -11.19 18.21 30.78
C ILE A 130 -12.38 18.24 31.76
N GLY A 131 -13.42 19.01 31.47
CA GLY A 131 -14.64 19.09 32.27
C GLY A 131 -15.32 17.73 32.40
N THR A 132 -15.54 17.05 31.28
CA THR A 132 -16.13 15.69 31.27
C THR A 132 -15.27 14.71 32.05
N ALA A 133 -13.94 14.78 31.94
CA ALA A 133 -13.05 13.94 32.72
C ALA A 133 -13.13 14.25 34.21
N LEU A 134 -13.16 15.52 34.60
CA LEU A 134 -13.26 15.95 36.01
C LEU A 134 -14.58 15.53 36.65
N GLU A 135 -15.71 15.59 35.94
CA GLU A 135 -16.99 15.11 36.44
C GLU A 135 -16.96 13.61 36.76
N VAL A 136 -16.46 12.80 35.81
CA VAL A 136 -16.31 11.34 36.00
C VAL A 136 -15.36 11.01 37.16
N ILE A 137 -14.36 11.87 37.40
CA ILE A 137 -13.42 11.72 38.52
C ILE A 137 -14.06 12.14 39.85
N ALA A 138 -14.81 13.24 39.89
CA ALA A 138 -15.42 13.76 41.11
C ALA A 138 -16.31 12.71 41.77
N GLU A 139 -17.02 11.90 40.98
CA GLU A 139 -17.81 10.77 41.45
C GLU A 139 -16.98 9.64 42.09
N SER A 140 -15.67 9.57 41.82
CA SER A 140 -14.80 8.47 42.25
C SER A 140 -13.99 8.74 43.54
N GLY A 141 -13.97 9.99 44.02
CA GLY A 141 -13.49 10.38 45.36
C GLY A 141 -12.00 10.15 45.68
N GLY A 142 -11.12 9.96 44.69
CA GLY A 142 -9.70 9.64 44.93
C GLY A 142 -8.70 10.55 44.19
N ILE A 143 -7.65 11.00 44.90
CA ILE A 143 -6.52 11.79 44.34
C ILE A 143 -5.79 11.05 43.20
N LEU A 144 -5.74 9.72 43.22
CA LEU A 144 -5.17 8.96 42.10
C LEU A 144 -6.05 8.98 40.85
N VAL A 145 -7.35 9.20 41.02
CA VAL A 145 -8.31 9.22 39.90
C VAL A 145 -8.25 10.56 39.19
N THR A 146 -7.98 11.67 39.89
CA THR A 146 -7.73 12.98 39.27
C THR A 146 -6.54 12.96 38.32
N VAL A 147 -5.39 12.41 38.77
CA VAL A 147 -4.22 12.26 37.89
C VAL A 147 -4.54 11.36 36.70
N ALA A 148 -5.23 10.25 36.92
CA ALA A 148 -5.60 9.32 35.84
C ALA A 148 -6.54 9.96 34.80
N GLY A 149 -7.51 10.77 35.22
CA GLY A 149 -8.44 11.41 34.29
C GLY A 149 -7.83 12.58 33.52
N VAL A 150 -6.89 13.35 34.11
CA VAL A 150 -6.08 14.32 33.34
C VAL A 150 -5.28 13.62 32.25
N VAL A 151 -4.63 12.49 32.57
CA VAL A 151 -3.89 11.69 31.58
C VAL A 151 -4.83 11.13 30.51
N ALA A 152 -6.00 10.62 30.90
CA ALA A 152 -6.98 10.08 29.96
C ALA A 152 -7.56 11.16 29.03
N GLY A 153 -7.89 12.34 29.56
CA GLY A 153 -8.34 13.50 28.78
C GLY A 153 -7.28 13.97 27.79
N GLY A 154 -6.02 14.10 28.23
CA GLY A 154 -4.90 14.42 27.34
C GLY A 154 -4.70 13.38 26.23
N LEU A 155 -4.80 12.09 26.56
CA LEU A 155 -4.70 11.00 25.56
C LEU A 155 -5.87 11.01 24.57
N TRP A 156 -7.07 11.42 25.02
CA TRP A 156 -8.24 11.56 24.17
C TRP A 156 -8.08 12.68 23.14
N VAL A 157 -7.63 13.86 23.58
CA VAL A 157 -7.34 15.00 22.70
C VAL A 157 -6.26 14.63 21.67
N LEU A 158 -5.19 13.95 22.10
CA LEU A 158 -4.16 13.42 21.18
C LEU A 158 -4.76 12.42 20.18
N GLY A 159 -5.69 11.58 20.61
CA GLY A 159 -6.41 10.62 19.75
C GLY A 159 -7.29 11.30 18.71
N GLU A 160 -8.04 12.35 19.08
CA GLU A 160 -8.87 13.14 18.17
C GLU A 160 -7.99 13.89 17.14
N GLY A 161 -6.88 14.50 17.59
CA GLY A 161 -5.90 15.12 16.70
C GLY A 161 -5.28 14.13 15.71
N LEU A 162 -4.89 12.94 16.18
CA LEU A 162 -4.38 11.88 15.30
C LEU A 162 -5.44 11.40 14.30
N LEU A 163 -6.70 11.30 14.71
CA LEU A 163 -7.81 10.93 13.82
C LEU A 163 -7.99 11.97 12.70
N ILE A 164 -7.92 13.26 13.02
CA ILE A 164 -7.97 14.35 12.01
C ILE A 164 -6.83 14.18 11.01
N VAL A 165 -5.59 13.95 11.46
CA VAL A 165 -4.43 13.72 10.59
C VAL A 165 -4.64 12.48 9.70
N VAL A 166 -5.17 11.40 10.26
CA VAL A 166 -5.48 10.18 9.49
C VAL A 166 -6.52 10.46 8.41
N VAL A 167 -7.62 11.13 8.74
CA VAL A 167 -8.68 11.49 7.78
C VAL A 167 -8.12 12.40 6.68
N LEU A 168 -7.32 13.38 7.07
CA LEU A 168 -6.68 14.33 6.16
C LEU A 168 -5.78 13.65 5.12
N VAL A 169 -5.04 12.59 5.49
CA VAL A 169 -4.24 11.79 4.55
C VAL A 169 -5.09 10.77 3.79
N LEU A 170 -6.13 10.23 4.42
CA LEU A 170 -7.00 9.21 3.83
C LEU A 170 -7.80 9.76 2.65
N VAL A 171 -8.27 11.01 2.70
CA VAL A 171 -9.03 11.65 1.60
C VAL A 171 -8.23 11.68 0.28
N PRO A 172 -7.02 12.28 0.20
CA PRO A 172 -6.23 12.28 -1.03
C PRO A 172 -5.80 10.86 -1.43
N LEU A 173 -5.54 9.97 -0.46
CA LEU A 173 -5.22 8.57 -0.75
C LEU A 173 -6.37 7.85 -1.46
N LEU A 174 -7.61 8.04 -1.00
CA LEU A 174 -8.81 7.49 -1.62
C LEU A 174 -9.02 8.07 -3.03
N ALA A 175 -8.81 9.38 -3.21
CA ALA A 175 -8.92 10.01 -4.52
C ALA A 175 -7.90 9.47 -5.53
N ILE A 176 -6.63 9.33 -5.13
CA ILE A 176 -5.59 8.71 -5.97
C ILE A 176 -5.96 7.27 -6.32
N THR A 177 -6.47 6.50 -5.35
CA THR A 177 -6.88 5.11 -5.55
C THR A 177 -8.04 5.00 -6.54
N LEU A 178 -9.06 5.84 -6.39
CA LEU A 178 -10.22 5.89 -7.28
C LEU A 178 -9.81 6.31 -8.70
N TYR A 179 -8.95 7.33 -8.81
CA TYR A 179 -8.41 7.77 -10.09
C TYR A 179 -7.62 6.66 -10.80
N LYS A 180 -6.75 5.95 -10.08
CA LYS A 180 -6.00 4.82 -10.64
C LYS A 180 -6.91 3.67 -11.06
N LEU A 181 -7.98 3.40 -10.31
CA LEU A 181 -8.96 2.39 -10.69
C LEU A 181 -9.69 2.77 -11.98
N LEU A 182 -10.07 4.04 -12.13
CA LEU A 182 -10.68 4.56 -13.36
C LEU A 182 -9.72 4.45 -14.55
N GLN A 183 -8.48 4.92 -14.37
CA GLN A 183 -7.44 4.83 -15.40
C GLN A 183 -7.19 3.38 -15.81
N TYR A 184 -7.08 2.46 -14.84
CA TYR A 184 -6.90 1.05 -15.10
C TYR A 184 -8.05 0.42 -15.91
N GLY A 185 -9.29 0.81 -15.61
CA GLY A 185 -10.46 0.40 -16.36
C GLY A 185 -10.40 0.88 -17.81
N LEU A 186 -10.02 2.15 -18.02
CA LEU A 186 -9.88 2.75 -19.34
C LEU A 186 -8.73 2.10 -20.14
N ASP A 187 -7.57 1.90 -19.51
CA ASP A 187 -6.41 1.25 -20.13
C ASP A 187 -6.74 -0.17 -20.57
N ARG A 188 -7.45 -0.95 -19.74
CA ARG A 188 -7.91 -2.29 -20.13
C ARG A 188 -8.92 -2.27 -21.26
N LEU A 189 -9.83 -1.30 -21.28
CA LEU A 189 -10.81 -1.16 -22.36
C LEU A 189 -10.11 -0.88 -23.69
N VAL A 190 -9.19 0.09 -23.72
CA VAL A 190 -8.44 0.45 -24.93
C VAL A 190 -7.57 -0.71 -25.39
N LYS A 191 -6.85 -1.38 -24.48
CA LYS A 191 -6.07 -2.56 -24.81
C LYS A 191 -6.95 -3.67 -25.41
N GLY A 192 -8.11 -3.94 -24.81
CA GLY A 192 -9.03 -4.96 -25.33
C GLY A 192 -9.64 -4.61 -26.69
N ILE A 193 -9.80 -3.32 -27.02
CA ILE A 193 -10.22 -2.88 -28.36
C ILE A 193 -9.07 -3.06 -29.35
N LEU A 194 -7.86 -2.66 -28.96
CA LEU A 194 -6.67 -2.75 -29.81
C LEU A 194 -6.32 -4.20 -30.13
N ASP A 195 -6.30 -5.08 -29.13
CA ASP A 195 -6.01 -6.52 -29.31
C ASP A 195 -7.00 -7.16 -30.30
N ARG A 196 -8.30 -6.81 -30.23
CA ARG A 196 -9.30 -7.31 -31.19
C ARG A 196 -9.08 -6.84 -32.63
N GLN A 197 -8.54 -5.63 -32.80
CA GLN A 197 -8.23 -5.11 -34.13
C GLN A 197 -6.96 -5.76 -34.68
N LEU A 198 -5.96 -6.02 -33.83
CA LEU A 198 -4.74 -6.72 -34.24
C LEU A 198 -4.99 -8.21 -34.52
N ASP A 199 -5.83 -8.90 -33.76
CA ASP A 199 -6.17 -10.32 -34.02
C ASP A 199 -6.87 -10.52 -35.38
N GLY A 200 -7.49 -9.46 -35.92
CA GLY A 200 -8.08 -9.47 -37.27
C GLY A 200 -7.06 -9.25 -38.39
N ILE A 201 -5.88 -8.72 -38.05
CA ILE A 201 -4.76 -8.53 -38.97
C ILE A 201 -3.80 -9.69 -38.65
N ASP A 202 -4.00 -10.83 -39.33
CA ASP A 202 -3.08 -11.98 -39.27
C ASP A 202 -1.68 -11.51 -39.70
N TYR A 203 -0.91 -10.95 -38.76
CA TYR A 203 0.51 -10.71 -38.91
C TYR A 203 1.20 -12.07 -38.85
N TYR A 204 1.10 -12.84 -39.94
CA TYR A 204 2.12 -13.82 -40.28
C TYR A 204 3.40 -13.04 -40.59
N VAL A 205 4.05 -12.52 -39.54
CA VAL A 205 5.49 -12.30 -39.59
C VAL A 205 6.07 -13.68 -39.29
N PRO A 206 6.59 -14.42 -40.29
CA PRO A 206 7.33 -15.64 -40.02
C PRO A 206 8.49 -15.25 -39.09
N LEU A 207 8.34 -15.57 -37.80
CA LEU A 207 9.34 -15.36 -36.75
C LEU A 207 10.53 -16.30 -36.89
N THR A 208 10.40 -17.29 -37.76
CA THR A 208 11.55 -17.92 -38.41
C THR A 208 12.03 -16.96 -39.49
N PRO A 209 13.18 -16.27 -39.31
CA PRO A 209 13.96 -15.90 -40.49
C PRO A 209 14.02 -17.16 -41.37
N PRO A 210 13.85 -17.04 -42.70
CA PRO A 210 14.05 -18.19 -43.58
C PRO A 210 15.35 -18.83 -43.10
N GLU A 211 15.26 -20.09 -42.66
CA GLU A 211 16.44 -20.85 -42.29
C GLU A 211 17.39 -20.60 -43.46
N PRO A 212 18.55 -19.95 -43.24
CA PRO A 212 19.49 -19.78 -44.34
C PRO A 212 19.63 -21.18 -44.92
N ASP A 213 19.39 -21.32 -46.21
CA ASP A 213 19.44 -22.59 -46.93
C ASP A 213 20.83 -23.19 -46.70
N LEU A 214 20.99 -23.86 -45.57
CA LEU A 214 22.10 -24.73 -45.23
C LEU A 214 21.81 -26.05 -45.95
N THR A 215 21.45 -25.98 -47.23
CA THR A 215 21.98 -26.97 -48.15
C THR A 215 23.49 -26.93 -47.91
N PRO A 216 24.09 -28.02 -47.41
CA PRO A 216 25.53 -28.10 -47.34
C PRO A 216 26.01 -27.96 -48.78
N GLN A 217 26.47 -26.76 -49.15
CA GLN A 217 27.39 -26.67 -50.27
C GLN A 217 28.52 -27.61 -49.88
N SER A 218 28.58 -28.73 -50.61
CA SER A 218 29.69 -29.67 -50.57
C SER A 218 30.96 -28.83 -50.50
N PRO A 219 31.74 -28.91 -49.41
CA PRO A 219 32.99 -28.18 -49.35
C PRO A 219 33.84 -28.73 -50.49
N ASP A 220 34.04 -27.91 -51.53
CA ASP A 220 35.16 -28.10 -52.42
C ASP A 220 36.39 -28.24 -51.50
N ARG A 221 36.97 -29.44 -51.56
CA ARG A 221 38.18 -29.83 -50.85
C ARG A 221 39.25 -28.77 -51.08
N LEU A 222 39.43 -27.88 -50.10
CA LEU A 222 40.68 -27.17 -49.96
C LEU A 222 41.70 -28.17 -49.39
N PRO A 223 42.91 -28.25 -49.98
CA PRO A 223 43.93 -29.21 -49.57
C PRO A 223 44.28 -28.99 -48.09
N GLU A 224 44.25 -30.08 -47.31
CA GLU A 224 44.49 -30.11 -45.86
C GLU A 224 45.93 -29.73 -45.46
N ASP A 225 46.80 -29.39 -46.41
CA ASP A 225 48.24 -29.21 -46.19
C ASP A 225 48.68 -27.78 -45.81
N LEU A 226 47.78 -26.82 -45.62
CA LEU A 226 48.18 -25.40 -45.47
C LEU A 226 47.76 -24.65 -44.20
N LEU A 227 47.12 -25.25 -43.18
CA LEU A 227 46.56 -24.46 -42.06
C LEU A 227 46.88 -24.91 -40.63
N PHE A 228 47.95 -25.68 -40.41
CA PHE A 228 48.49 -25.84 -39.06
C PHE A 228 49.97 -25.45 -39.01
N PRO A 229 50.31 -24.18 -38.71
CA PRO A 229 51.63 -23.87 -38.21
C PRO A 229 51.82 -24.61 -36.89
N SER A 230 52.90 -25.38 -36.81
CA SER A 230 53.35 -26.09 -35.61
C SER A 230 53.31 -25.15 -34.40
N PRO A 231 52.78 -25.58 -33.24
CA PRO A 231 52.86 -24.77 -32.03
C PRO A 231 54.34 -24.53 -31.69
N PRO A 232 54.73 -23.31 -31.30
CA PRO A 232 56.08 -23.04 -30.84
C PRO A 232 56.39 -23.88 -29.59
N PRO A 233 57.67 -24.28 -29.39
CA PRO A 233 58.06 -25.11 -28.26
C PRO A 233 57.70 -24.42 -26.94
N GLU A 234 57.11 -25.20 -26.02
CA GLU A 234 56.76 -24.78 -24.66
C GLU A 234 57.95 -24.12 -23.97
N GLU A 235 57.89 -22.79 -23.85
CA GLU A 235 58.77 -22.05 -22.98
C GLU A 235 58.32 -22.31 -21.54
N VAL A 236 59.11 -23.11 -20.83
CA VAL A 236 58.92 -23.49 -19.42
C VAL A 236 58.84 -22.23 -18.57
N MET A 237 57.61 -21.75 -18.35
CA MET A 237 57.31 -20.59 -17.54
C MET A 237 57.56 -20.98 -16.07
N ARG A 238 58.71 -20.53 -15.55
CA ARG A 238 59.06 -20.66 -14.14
C ARG A 238 57.95 -20.02 -13.29
N PRO A 239 57.47 -20.69 -12.22
CA PRO A 239 56.44 -20.14 -11.35
C PRO A 239 56.94 -18.85 -10.69
N ALA A 240 56.13 -17.80 -10.77
CA ALA A 240 56.39 -16.53 -10.11
C ALA A 240 56.54 -16.72 -8.58
N PRO A 241 57.47 -16.00 -7.92
CA PRO A 241 57.64 -16.09 -6.48
C PRO A 241 56.39 -15.62 -5.75
N ARG A 242 55.93 -16.43 -4.79
CA ARG A 242 54.80 -16.09 -3.91
C ARG A 242 55.10 -14.78 -3.16
N PRO A 243 54.18 -13.81 -3.14
CA PRO A 243 54.34 -12.63 -2.30
C PRO A 243 54.32 -13.04 -0.83
N SER A 244 55.26 -12.47 -0.07
CA SER A 244 55.43 -12.65 1.37
C SER A 244 54.15 -12.32 2.15
N PRO A 245 53.89 -13.02 3.27
CA PRO A 245 52.73 -12.74 4.12
C PRO A 245 52.85 -11.33 4.71
N LEU A 246 51.80 -10.52 4.52
CA LEU A 246 51.66 -9.23 5.19
C LEU A 246 51.50 -9.44 6.71
N PRO A 247 52.03 -8.51 7.53
CA PRO A 247 51.88 -8.56 8.99
C PRO A 247 50.41 -8.39 9.41
N PRO A 248 50.04 -8.92 10.59
CA PRO A 248 48.66 -8.86 11.08
C PRO A 248 48.32 -7.43 11.48
N GLU A 249 47.54 -6.73 10.65
CA GLU A 249 46.83 -5.53 11.07
C GLU A 249 45.67 -5.90 12.01
N ASP A 250 45.63 -5.18 13.13
CA ASP A 250 44.64 -5.25 14.20
C ASP A 250 43.20 -5.22 13.67
N ARG A 251 42.57 -6.39 13.66
CA ARG A 251 41.13 -6.50 13.41
C ARG A 251 40.37 -6.11 14.67
N LEU A 252 39.82 -4.90 14.65
CA LEU A 252 38.73 -4.50 15.52
C LEU A 252 37.54 -5.49 15.41
N PRO A 253 36.85 -5.80 16.51
CA PRO A 253 35.78 -6.79 16.52
C PRO A 253 34.55 -6.28 15.74
N VAL A 254 34.27 -6.91 14.61
CA VAL A 254 32.99 -6.75 13.90
C VAL A 254 31.92 -7.59 14.63
N PRO A 255 30.75 -7.02 14.96
CA PRO A 255 29.69 -7.75 15.64
C PRO A 255 29.11 -8.85 14.73
N VAL A 256 29.08 -10.07 15.27
CA VAL A 256 28.51 -11.27 14.66
C VAL A 256 27.01 -11.08 14.45
N THR A 257 26.60 -10.75 13.22
CA THR A 257 25.20 -10.84 12.82
C THR A 257 24.85 -12.30 12.59
N ARG A 258 24.19 -12.88 13.59
CA ARG A 258 23.59 -14.22 13.64
C ARG A 258 22.84 -14.52 12.35
N SER A 259 23.47 -15.28 11.45
CA SER A 259 22.83 -15.79 10.23
C SER A 259 21.68 -16.72 10.61
N GLN A 260 20.50 -16.39 10.10
CA GLN A 260 19.31 -17.21 10.23
C GLN A 260 19.52 -18.52 9.46
N GLU A 261 19.28 -19.60 10.20
CA GLU A 261 19.23 -20.99 9.78
C GLU A 261 18.15 -21.16 8.71
N ILE A 262 18.58 -21.26 7.45
CA ILE A 262 17.72 -21.63 6.33
C ILE A 262 17.42 -23.12 6.48
N VAL A 263 16.27 -23.41 7.07
CA VAL A 263 15.66 -24.74 7.09
C VAL A 263 15.41 -25.17 5.64
N ARG A 264 16.23 -26.11 5.16
CA ARG A 264 16.04 -26.79 3.88
C ARG A 264 14.79 -27.66 3.97
N GLU A 265 13.75 -27.27 3.25
CA GLU A 265 12.55 -28.08 3.04
C GLU A 265 12.87 -29.19 2.00
N PRO A 266 12.58 -30.48 2.27
CA PRO A 266 12.90 -31.56 1.35
C PRO A 266 11.92 -31.62 0.17
N ALA A 267 12.50 -31.76 -1.02
CA ALA A 267 11.83 -31.92 -2.30
C ALA A 267 10.74 -33.01 -2.27
N ARG A 268 9.47 -32.59 -2.39
CA ARG A 268 8.35 -33.50 -2.70
C ARG A 268 8.47 -33.97 -4.16
N ARG A 269 8.87 -35.23 -4.32
CA ARG A 269 8.74 -36.00 -5.56
C ARG A 269 7.26 -36.07 -5.95
N ILE A 270 6.91 -35.52 -7.11
CA ILE A 270 5.61 -35.73 -7.75
C ILE A 270 5.70 -37.04 -8.54
N PRO A 271 4.83 -38.03 -8.31
CA PRO A 271 4.83 -39.26 -9.09
C PRO A 271 4.29 -38.99 -10.51
N LEU A 272 5.13 -39.25 -11.50
CA LEU A 272 4.77 -39.37 -12.91
C LEU A 272 3.76 -40.53 -13.03
N LYS A 273 2.51 -40.23 -13.36
CA LYS A 273 1.51 -41.24 -13.73
C LYS A 273 1.41 -41.27 -15.26
N ASP A 274 2.05 -42.26 -15.84
CA ASP A 274 1.85 -42.72 -17.20
C ASP A 274 0.39 -43.13 -17.42
N LYS A 275 -0.33 -42.37 -18.24
CA LYS A 275 -1.47 -42.86 -19.02
C LYS A 275 -1.49 -42.12 -20.35
N LEU A 276 -0.75 -42.62 -21.34
CA LEU A 276 -1.04 -42.36 -22.74
C LEU A 276 -2.38 -43.03 -23.11
N PRO A 277 -3.39 -42.28 -23.57
CA PRO A 277 -4.49 -42.89 -24.31
C PRO A 277 -4.05 -43.12 -25.76
N LYS A 278 -4.16 -44.37 -26.21
CA LYS A 278 -4.00 -44.76 -27.61
C LYS A 278 -5.00 -43.98 -28.47
N GLU A 279 -4.47 -43.11 -29.32
CA GLU A 279 -5.20 -42.36 -30.33
C GLU A 279 -5.62 -43.33 -31.45
N LYS A 280 -6.91 -43.70 -31.48
CA LYS A 280 -7.52 -44.36 -32.63
C LYS A 280 -7.66 -43.33 -33.74
N VAL A 281 -6.77 -43.42 -34.72
CA VAL A 281 -6.84 -42.71 -35.99
C VAL A 281 -8.14 -43.12 -36.71
N ALA A 282 -9.10 -42.19 -36.77
CA ALA A 282 -10.27 -42.31 -37.62
C ALA A 282 -9.98 -41.62 -38.97
N PRO A 283 -10.46 -42.19 -40.10
CA PRO A 283 -10.22 -41.63 -41.42
C PRO A 283 -10.88 -40.26 -41.60
N PRO A 284 -10.34 -39.41 -42.50
CA PRO A 284 -10.75 -38.03 -42.64
C PRO A 284 -12.19 -37.94 -43.16
N LYS A 285 -13.11 -37.53 -42.30
CA LYS A 285 -14.43 -37.08 -42.74
C LYS A 285 -14.28 -35.71 -43.38
N GLU A 286 -14.45 -35.73 -44.70
CA GLU A 286 -14.68 -34.60 -45.59
C GLU A 286 -15.54 -33.53 -44.91
N ARG A 287 -14.92 -32.40 -44.56
CA ARG A 287 -15.61 -31.26 -43.96
C ARG A 287 -16.42 -30.56 -45.03
N VAL A 288 -17.66 -30.99 -45.20
CA VAL A 288 -18.73 -30.18 -45.80
C VAL A 288 -18.83 -28.90 -44.98
N ARG A 289 -18.31 -27.80 -45.56
CA ARG A 289 -18.29 -26.45 -44.99
C ARG A 289 -19.73 -25.93 -44.92
N LYS A 290 -20.47 -26.34 -43.88
CA LYS A 290 -21.78 -25.74 -43.56
C LYS A 290 -21.54 -24.27 -43.26
N LYS A 291 -22.03 -23.41 -44.16
CA LYS A 291 -22.17 -21.96 -43.96
C LYS A 291 -23.12 -21.75 -42.78
N THR A 292 -22.60 -21.79 -41.55
CA THR A 292 -23.34 -21.31 -40.38
C THR A 292 -23.62 -19.84 -40.59
N SER A 293 -24.90 -19.50 -40.69
CA SER A 293 -25.37 -18.15 -40.97
C SER A 293 -24.86 -17.19 -39.89
N LEU A 294 -24.62 -15.96 -40.32
CA LEU A 294 -24.08 -14.88 -39.52
C LEU A 294 -24.92 -14.61 -38.24
N ASP A 295 -26.19 -14.98 -38.27
CA ASP A 295 -27.13 -14.91 -37.15
C ASP A 295 -26.78 -15.84 -35.99
N GLU A 296 -26.22 -17.03 -36.26
CA GLU A 296 -25.85 -17.97 -35.21
C GLU A 296 -24.60 -17.48 -34.46
N ARG A 297 -23.65 -16.86 -35.18
CA ARG A 297 -22.49 -16.20 -34.58
C ARG A 297 -22.89 -14.98 -33.74
N MET A 298 -23.87 -14.18 -34.19
CA MET A 298 -24.36 -13.04 -33.42
C MET A 298 -25.11 -13.44 -32.14
N ARG A 299 -25.81 -14.59 -32.11
CA ARG A 299 -26.44 -15.10 -30.88
C ARG A 299 -25.41 -15.52 -29.83
N VAL A 300 -24.32 -16.17 -30.24
CA VAL A 300 -23.23 -16.59 -29.32
C VAL A 300 -22.51 -15.38 -28.71
N VAL A 301 -22.29 -14.31 -29.49
CA VAL A 301 -21.64 -13.08 -29.01
C VAL A 301 -22.54 -12.29 -28.03
N LYS A 302 -23.86 -12.24 -28.28
CA LYS A 302 -24.83 -11.64 -27.34
C LYS A 302 -24.94 -12.41 -26.01
N GLY A 303 -24.78 -13.73 -26.03
CA GLY A 303 -24.70 -14.54 -24.81
C GLY A 303 -23.48 -14.20 -23.95
N LYS A 304 -22.29 -14.18 -24.56
CA LYS A 304 -21.01 -13.90 -23.85
C LYS A 304 -20.92 -12.49 -23.26
N THR A 305 -21.52 -11.49 -23.93
CA THR A 305 -21.50 -10.10 -23.45
C THR A 305 -22.43 -9.89 -22.24
N LYS A 306 -23.59 -10.56 -22.20
CA LYS A 306 -24.46 -10.57 -21.02
C LYS A 306 -23.77 -11.20 -19.80
N ASP A 307 -23.04 -12.30 -20.00
CA ASP A 307 -22.30 -12.95 -18.90
C ASP A 307 -21.16 -12.10 -18.34
N LEU A 308 -20.48 -11.31 -19.19
CA LEU A 308 -19.41 -10.39 -18.76
C LEU A 308 -19.96 -9.20 -17.96
N LEU A 309 -21.08 -8.61 -18.38
CA LEU A 309 -21.76 -7.54 -17.63
C LEU A 309 -22.32 -8.06 -16.29
N PHE A 310 -22.82 -9.30 -16.26
CA PHE A 310 -23.31 -9.92 -15.02
C PHE A 310 -22.17 -10.31 -14.05
N ARG A 311 -20.97 -10.59 -14.57
CA ARG A 311 -19.76 -10.81 -13.75
C ARG A 311 -19.19 -9.51 -13.20
N SER A 312 -19.18 -8.40 -13.95
CA SER A 312 -18.67 -7.11 -13.45
C SER A 312 -19.59 -6.51 -12.37
N GLY A 313 -20.92 -6.62 -12.53
CA GLY A 313 -21.89 -6.19 -11.51
C GLY A 313 -21.76 -6.96 -10.19
N ARG A 314 -21.45 -8.26 -10.24
CA ARG A 314 -21.18 -9.08 -9.04
C ARG A 314 -19.86 -8.69 -8.35
N GLN A 315 -18.83 -8.31 -9.09
CA GLN A 315 -17.57 -7.82 -8.50
C GLN A 315 -17.74 -6.44 -7.86
N ALA A 316 -18.50 -5.52 -8.48
CA ALA A 316 -18.79 -4.20 -7.90
C ALA A 316 -19.61 -4.31 -6.60
N LYS A 317 -20.62 -5.19 -6.56
CA LYS A 317 -21.38 -5.46 -5.33
C LYS A 317 -20.51 -6.09 -4.23
N ARG A 318 -19.60 -6.99 -4.58
CA ARG A 318 -18.64 -7.58 -3.61
C ARG A 318 -17.64 -6.53 -3.08
N ALA A 319 -17.18 -5.60 -3.92
CA ALA A 319 -16.32 -4.50 -3.47
C ALA A 319 -17.06 -3.52 -2.55
N GLY A 320 -18.30 -3.16 -2.87
CA GLY A 320 -19.14 -2.32 -2.00
C GLY A 320 -19.46 -2.98 -0.65
N LEU A 321 -19.72 -4.29 -0.65
CA LEU A 321 -19.88 -5.09 0.58
C LEU A 321 -18.58 -5.18 1.38
N ALA A 322 -17.42 -5.27 0.73
CA ALA A 322 -16.13 -5.29 1.40
C ALA A 322 -15.81 -3.95 2.08
N ILE A 323 -16.15 -2.82 1.46
CA ILE A 323 -15.95 -1.48 2.04
C ILE A 323 -16.88 -1.25 3.24
N LYS A 324 -18.17 -1.61 3.12
CA LYS A 324 -19.11 -1.57 4.26
C LYS A 324 -18.68 -2.53 5.38
N GLY A 325 -18.22 -3.72 5.02
CA GLY A 325 -17.69 -4.70 5.97
C GLY A 325 -16.44 -4.22 6.69
N TRP A 326 -15.53 -3.52 6.01
CA TRP A 326 -14.35 -2.91 6.61
C TRP A 326 -14.70 -1.75 7.55
N SER A 327 -15.65 -0.88 7.17
CA SER A 327 -16.12 0.19 8.04
C SER A 327 -16.77 -0.35 9.32
N LEU A 328 -17.62 -1.37 9.20
CA LEU A 328 -18.25 -2.05 10.35
C LEU A 328 -17.22 -2.80 11.20
N ALA A 329 -16.25 -3.49 10.58
CA ALA A 329 -15.19 -4.18 11.30
C ALA A 329 -14.28 -3.20 12.05
N PHE A 330 -13.99 -2.04 11.46
CA PHE A 330 -13.22 -0.97 12.10
C PHE A 330 -13.97 -0.41 13.30
N TRP A 331 -15.25 -0.05 13.14
CA TRP A 331 -16.10 0.39 14.25
C TRP A 331 -16.23 -0.66 15.34
N ALA A 332 -16.42 -1.94 14.97
CA ALA A 332 -16.48 -3.04 15.92
C ALA A 332 -15.16 -3.24 16.67
N LEU A 333 -14.02 -3.08 15.99
CA LEU A 333 -12.70 -3.13 16.62
C LEU A 333 -12.54 -2.00 17.63
N LEU A 334 -12.93 -0.78 17.26
CA LEU A 334 -12.86 0.43 18.08
C LEU A 334 -13.73 0.32 19.34
N VAL A 335 -14.98 -0.14 19.18
CA VAL A 335 -15.89 -0.44 20.28
C VAL A 335 -15.34 -1.55 21.17
N LYS A 336 -14.75 -2.61 20.59
CA LYS A 336 -14.17 -3.73 21.34
C LYS A 336 -12.94 -3.30 22.15
N THR A 337 -12.09 -2.44 21.61
CA THR A 337 -10.96 -1.86 22.35
C THR A 337 -11.44 -0.94 23.47
N ALA A 338 -12.46 -0.12 23.22
CA ALA A 338 -13.06 0.71 24.27
C ALA A 338 -13.68 -0.13 25.40
N ARG A 339 -14.35 -1.23 25.07
CA ARG A 339 -14.93 -2.16 26.06
C ARG A 339 -13.87 -2.88 26.89
N ARG A 340 -12.79 -3.35 26.25
CA ARG A 340 -11.65 -3.96 26.97
C ARG A 340 -10.94 -2.98 27.89
N SER A 341 -10.85 -1.70 27.51
CA SER A 341 -10.32 -0.65 28.36
C SER A 341 -11.19 -0.47 29.61
N LYS A 342 -12.52 -0.37 29.45
CA LYS A 342 -13.47 -0.30 30.59
C LYS A 342 -13.35 -1.49 31.53
N GLU A 343 -13.26 -2.72 31.00
CA GLU A 343 -13.10 -3.92 31.83
C GLU A 343 -11.75 -3.95 32.57
N GLY A 344 -10.68 -3.48 31.93
CA GLY A 344 -9.36 -3.36 32.57
C GLY A 344 -9.37 -2.38 33.74
N ILE A 345 -10.00 -1.22 33.55
CA ILE A 345 -10.16 -0.19 34.59
C ILE A 345 -11.03 -0.70 35.74
N ALA A 346 -12.14 -1.39 35.44
CA ALA A 346 -13.01 -1.97 36.47
C ALA A 346 -12.28 -3.00 37.35
N ARG A 347 -11.45 -3.87 36.76
CA ARG A 347 -10.66 -4.86 37.51
C ARG A 347 -9.59 -4.21 38.41
N LEU A 348 -8.98 -3.11 37.96
CA LEU A 348 -8.02 -2.36 38.77
C LEU A 348 -8.71 -1.72 39.99
N PHE A 349 -9.92 -1.17 39.81
CA PHE A 349 -10.73 -0.63 40.90
C PHE A 349 -11.14 -1.70 41.94
N ASP A 350 -11.61 -2.86 41.47
CA ASP A 350 -11.98 -3.97 42.36
C ASP A 350 -10.79 -4.50 43.17
N ARG A 351 -9.60 -4.51 42.56
CA ARG A 351 -8.36 -4.93 43.24
C ARG A 351 -7.97 -3.92 44.33
N GLY A 352 -8.07 -2.62 44.04
CA GLY A 352 -7.83 -1.56 45.01
C GLY A 352 -8.80 -1.59 46.20
N LYS A 353 -10.07 -1.94 45.97
CA LYS A 353 -11.09 -2.04 47.02
C LYS A 353 -10.78 -3.19 47.99
N LYS A 354 -10.49 -4.39 47.46
CA LYS A 354 -10.10 -5.56 48.27
C LYS A 354 -8.85 -5.33 49.12
N GLU A 355 -7.91 -4.53 48.61
CA GLU A 355 -6.68 -4.23 49.33
C GLU A 355 -6.88 -3.22 50.47
N LYS A 356 -7.81 -2.27 50.32
CA LYS A 356 -8.26 -1.39 51.40
C LYS A 356 -8.98 -2.16 52.51
N ASP A 357 -9.90 -3.05 52.16
CA ASP A 357 -10.65 -3.84 53.14
C ASP A 357 -9.70 -4.72 53.97
N LYS A 358 -8.72 -5.37 53.32
CA LYS A 358 -7.66 -6.14 54.01
C LYS A 358 -6.85 -5.29 55.01
N ARG A 359 -6.55 -4.03 54.68
CA ARG A 359 -5.81 -3.14 55.58
C ARG A 359 -6.67 -2.70 56.78
N HIS A 360 -7.98 -2.55 56.59
CA HIS A 360 -8.89 -2.23 57.69
C HIS A 360 -9.02 -3.39 58.68
N ASP A 361 -9.14 -4.63 58.18
CA ASP A 361 -9.18 -5.83 59.04
C ASP A 361 -7.88 -6.00 59.83
N MET A 362 -6.71 -5.83 59.19
CA MET A 362 -5.43 -5.93 59.90
C MET A 362 -5.24 -4.84 60.98
N ARG A 363 -5.80 -3.64 60.80
CA ARG A 363 -5.78 -2.59 61.83
C ARG A 363 -6.68 -2.93 63.01
N GLN A 364 -7.86 -3.50 62.77
CA GLN A 364 -8.74 -3.91 63.86
C GLN A 364 -8.16 -5.06 64.69
N VAL A 365 -7.45 -6.00 64.06
CA VAL A 365 -6.74 -7.07 64.78
C VAL A 365 -5.63 -6.50 65.68
N LYS A 366 -4.90 -5.48 65.21
CA LYS A 366 -3.77 -4.91 65.97
C LYS A 366 -4.22 -4.07 67.18
N ILE A 367 -5.41 -3.45 67.13
CA ILE A 367 -5.96 -2.66 68.25
C ILE A 367 -6.44 -3.57 69.39
N LYS A 368 -6.85 -4.82 69.12
CA LYS A 368 -7.28 -5.76 70.16
C LYS A 368 -6.15 -6.38 70.98
N THR A 369 -4.89 -6.20 70.59
CA THR A 369 -3.72 -6.82 71.26
C THR A 369 -2.82 -5.84 71.99
N LEU A 370 -3.18 -4.55 72.07
CA LEU A 370 -2.40 -3.60 72.87
C LEU A 370 -2.81 -3.69 74.35
N PRO A 371 -1.89 -4.02 75.27
CA PRO A 371 -2.17 -4.03 76.70
C PRO A 371 -2.56 -2.62 77.14
N ARG A 372 -3.64 -2.55 77.92
CA ARG A 372 -4.20 -1.32 78.46
C ARG A 372 -3.29 -0.88 79.60
N ASP A 373 -2.48 0.15 79.38
CA ASP A 373 -1.64 0.73 80.42
C ASP A 373 -2.52 1.32 81.54
N PRO A 374 -2.16 1.12 82.82
CA PRO A 374 -2.92 1.60 83.96
C PRO A 374 -2.86 3.13 84.06
N GLU A 375 -4.01 3.72 84.38
CA GLU A 375 -4.24 5.14 84.63
C GLU A 375 -3.23 5.72 85.63
N ASP A 376 -2.52 6.77 85.21
CA ASP A 376 -1.72 7.61 86.09
C ASP A 376 -2.53 8.88 86.38
N THR A 377 -3.22 8.87 87.51
CA THR A 377 -3.87 10.04 88.10
C THR A 377 -2.82 10.86 88.83
N SER A 378 -2.43 12.01 88.26
CA SER A 378 -1.71 13.03 89.03
C SER A 378 -2.41 14.38 88.85
N ASP A 379 -3.10 14.77 89.92
CA ASP A 379 -3.56 16.11 90.20
C ASP A 379 -2.40 17.11 90.05
N THR A 380 -2.66 18.26 89.43
CA THR A 380 -1.78 19.42 89.58
C THR A 380 -2.64 20.68 89.59
N GLU A 381 -2.77 21.22 90.79
CA GLU A 381 -3.31 22.53 91.11
C GLU A 381 -2.51 23.65 90.39
N GLU A 382 -3.26 24.68 89.97
CA GLU A 382 -3.01 26.14 89.89
C GLU A 382 -1.58 26.74 90.03
N PRO A 383 -1.32 27.92 89.43
CA PRO A 383 -2.18 29.12 89.43
C PRO A 383 -2.48 29.81 88.09
#